data_AF-A0A964ARI8-F1
#
_entry.id   AF-A0A964ARI8-F1
#
_cell.length_a   1.000
_cell.length_b   1.000
_cell.length_c   1.000
_cell.angle_alpha   90.00
_cell.angle_beta   90.00
_cell.angle_gamma   90.00
#
_symmetry.space_group_name_H-M   'P 1'
#
loop_
_entity.id
_entity.type
_entity.pdbx_description
1 polymer ?
#
loop_
_entity_poly.entity_id
_entity_poly.type
_entity_poly.pdbx_seq_one_letter_code
_entity_poly.pdbx_strand_id
1 'polypeptide(L)'
;MNLRTPLVAATLAALVACTPSVEDAPDQAAATYCDRAVECNWIASSEAEDCLDNIEDVFQAAWPTDNCGVIVREDWKQCLDQIDTIDCDSALQGLELILPNEACGIQQVCDAE
;
A
#
# COMPACT_ATOMS: atom_id res chain seq x y z
N MET A 1 37.83 -33.81 -34.04
CA MET A 1 37.53 -32.42 -34.42
C MET A 1 36.04 -32.17 -34.18
N ASN A 2 35.76 -31.09 -33.44
CA ASN A 2 34.50 -30.33 -33.37
C ASN A 2 33.35 -30.94 -32.51
N LEU A 3 33.14 -30.43 -31.27
CA LEU A 3 32.29 -29.28 -30.86
C LEU A 3 30.81 -29.73 -30.77
N ARG A 4 29.99 -29.63 -29.70
CA ARG A 4 29.82 -28.70 -28.56
C ARG A 4 28.80 -29.38 -27.60
N THR A 5 29.07 -29.46 -26.29
CA THR A 5 28.53 -28.60 -25.21
C THR A 5 27.03 -28.77 -24.91
N PRO A 6 26.65 -29.03 -23.64
CA PRO A 6 25.27 -29.24 -23.17
C PRO A 6 24.52 -27.90 -23.02
N LEU A 7 23.22 -27.90 -23.32
CA LEU A 7 22.26 -26.88 -22.89
C LEU A 7 21.17 -27.64 -22.13
N VAL A 8 21.36 -27.87 -20.82
CA VAL A 8 20.82 -26.99 -19.76
C VAL A 8 19.39 -26.58 -20.12
N ALA A 9 18.44 -27.45 -19.79
CA ALA A 9 17.04 -27.07 -19.67
C ALA A 9 16.96 -26.05 -18.52
N ALA A 10 16.97 -24.77 -18.87
CA ALA A 10 16.73 -23.68 -17.95
C ALA A 10 15.31 -23.85 -17.40
N THR A 11 15.22 -24.20 -16.11
CA THR A 11 14.02 -24.03 -15.30
C THR A 11 13.73 -22.54 -15.16
N LEU A 12 13.09 -21.95 -16.18
CA LEU A 12 12.47 -20.63 -16.12
C LEU A 12 11.07 -20.77 -15.54
N ALA A 13 10.98 -21.09 -14.24
CA ALA A 13 9.71 -21.14 -13.51
C ALA A 13 9.95 -20.88 -12.02
N ALA A 14 10.60 -19.76 -11.71
CA ALA A 14 10.67 -19.16 -10.37
C ALA A 14 11.32 -17.78 -10.48
N LEU A 15 10.75 -16.92 -11.32
CA LEU A 15 10.82 -15.48 -11.08
C LEU A 15 9.43 -15.09 -10.57
N VAL A 16 9.01 -15.70 -9.46
CA VAL A 16 8.07 -15.02 -8.56
C VAL A 16 8.88 -13.81 -8.12
N ALA A 17 8.50 -12.66 -8.64
CA ALA A 17 9.24 -11.44 -8.43
C ALA A 17 9.50 -11.30 -6.93
N CYS A 18 10.77 -11.22 -6.53
CA CYS A 18 11.17 -10.74 -5.21
C CYS A 18 10.88 -9.23 -5.14
N THR A 19 9.65 -8.82 -5.44
CA THR A 19 9.18 -7.49 -5.12
C THR A 19 8.87 -7.55 -3.63
N PRO A 20 9.54 -6.76 -2.78
CA PRO A 20 9.32 -6.84 -1.36
C PRO A 20 7.89 -6.41 -1.07
N SER A 21 7.01 -7.38 -0.78
CA SER A 21 5.71 -7.11 -0.18
C SER A 21 5.95 -6.33 1.10
N VAL A 22 5.26 -5.21 1.25
CA VAL A 22 5.25 -4.51 2.52
C VAL A 22 4.33 -5.31 3.44
N GLU A 23 4.93 -6.02 4.39
CA GLU A 23 4.18 -6.62 5.49
C GLU A 23 3.43 -5.49 6.23
N ASP A 24 2.18 -5.76 6.61
CA ASP A 24 1.36 -4.83 7.39
C ASP A 24 1.17 -3.45 6.71
N ALA A 25 1.05 -3.44 5.37
CA ALA A 25 0.78 -2.20 4.64
C ALA A 25 -0.54 -1.52 5.05
N PRO A 26 -1.67 -2.25 5.21
CA PRO A 26 -2.90 -1.62 5.71
C PRO A 26 -2.70 -0.92 7.05
N ASP A 27 -2.00 -1.55 7.98
CA ASP A 27 -1.68 -1.00 9.30
C ASP A 27 -0.85 0.28 9.20
N GLN A 28 0.19 0.27 8.36
CA GLN A 28 1.05 1.43 8.16
C GLN A 28 0.29 2.61 7.52
N ALA A 29 -0.58 2.38 6.53
CA ALA A 29 -1.41 3.43 5.97
C ALA A 29 -2.42 3.97 6.99
N ALA A 30 -3.04 3.08 7.78
CA ALA A 30 -3.94 3.47 8.84
C ALA A 30 -3.23 4.33 9.88
N ALA A 31 -2.03 3.93 10.31
CA ALA A 31 -1.21 4.71 11.24
C ALA A 31 -0.86 6.09 10.70
N THR A 32 -0.37 6.18 9.46
CA THR A 32 -0.04 7.47 8.85
C THR A 32 -1.29 8.36 8.71
N TYR A 33 -2.44 7.80 8.36
CA TYR A 33 -3.68 8.58 8.26
C TYR A 33 -4.16 9.08 9.62
N CYS A 34 -4.14 8.23 10.65
CA CYS A 34 -4.60 8.58 11.98
C CYS A 34 -3.68 9.59 12.67
N ASP A 35 -2.36 9.45 12.50
CA ASP A 35 -1.40 10.47 12.93
C ASP A 35 -1.70 11.80 12.25
N ARG A 36 -1.91 11.79 10.94
CA ARG A 36 -2.28 13.01 10.20
C ARG A 36 -3.60 13.61 10.67
N ALA A 37 -4.60 12.77 10.96
CA ALA A 37 -5.90 13.20 11.46
C ALA A 37 -5.80 13.86 12.85
N VAL A 38 -4.90 13.37 13.71
CA VAL A 38 -4.57 14.00 15.00
C VAL A 38 -3.85 15.33 14.79
N GLU A 39 -2.84 15.37 13.91
CA GLU A 39 -2.11 16.61 13.60
C GLU A 39 -3.03 17.71 13.05
N CYS A 40 -3.97 17.31 12.19
CA CYS A 40 -4.98 18.19 11.63
C CYS A 40 -6.16 18.47 12.56
N ASN A 41 -6.15 17.90 13.77
CA ASN A 41 -7.16 18.09 14.80
C ASN A 41 -8.58 17.69 14.33
N TRP A 42 -8.66 16.70 13.45
CA TRP A 42 -9.91 16.07 12.99
C TRP A 42 -10.46 15.08 14.03
N ILE A 43 -9.54 14.44 14.74
CA ILE A 43 -9.79 13.58 15.89
C ILE A 43 -8.89 14.01 17.05
N ALA A 44 -9.29 13.69 18.28
CA ALA A 44 -8.42 13.86 19.44
C ALA A 44 -7.36 12.74 19.49
N SER A 45 -6.22 12.99 20.12
CA SER A 45 -5.18 11.95 20.31
C SER A 45 -5.67 10.75 21.11
N SER A 46 -6.70 10.92 21.97
CA SER A 46 -7.35 9.81 22.68
C SER A 46 -8.22 8.92 21.79
N GLU A 47 -8.53 9.36 20.58
CA GLU A 47 -9.32 8.65 19.58
C GLU A 47 -8.42 7.99 18.51
N ALA A 48 -7.09 8.05 18.67
CA ALA A 48 -6.14 7.52 17.69
C ALA A 48 -6.21 5.99 17.55
N GLU A 49 -6.37 5.26 18.66
CA GLU A 49 -6.57 3.80 18.61
C GLU A 49 -7.89 3.43 17.91
N ASP A 50 -8.99 4.12 18.23
CA ASP A 50 -10.27 3.90 17.54
C ASP A 50 -10.18 4.26 16.05
N CYS A 51 -9.35 5.24 15.68
CA CYS A 51 -9.07 5.56 14.28
C CYS A 51 -8.32 4.43 13.58
N LEU A 52 -7.28 3.88 14.21
CA LEU A 52 -6.49 2.77 13.62
C LEU A 52 -7.39 1.60 13.26
N ASP A 53 -8.18 1.11 14.21
CA ASP A 53 -9.07 -0.04 14.01
C ASP A 53 -10.06 0.20 12.84
N ASN A 54 -10.63 1.41 12.76
CA ASN A 54 -11.61 1.73 11.71
C ASN A 54 -10.98 1.93 10.33
N ILE A 55 -9.78 2.50 10.27
CA ILE A 55 -9.13 2.88 9.01
C ILE A 55 -8.33 1.70 8.43
N GLU A 56 -7.80 0.82 9.27
CA GLU A 56 -7.18 -0.44 8.84
C GLU A 56 -8.16 -1.26 7.99
N ASP A 57 -9.40 -1.45 8.46
CA ASP A 57 -10.46 -2.16 7.73
C ASP A 57 -10.73 -1.53 6.35
N VAL A 58 -10.64 -0.20 6.25
CA VAL A 58 -10.84 0.52 4.98
C VAL A 58 -9.71 0.20 4.00
N PHE A 59 -8.45 0.24 4.45
CA PHE A 59 -7.30 -0.08 3.62
C PHE A 59 -7.24 -1.57 3.25
N GLN A 60 -7.60 -2.47 4.17
CA GLN A 60 -7.74 -3.90 3.88
C GLN A 60 -8.83 -4.17 2.82
N ALA A 61 -9.97 -3.47 2.92
CA ALA A 61 -11.04 -3.57 1.92
C ALA A 61 -10.64 -2.98 0.55
N ALA A 62 -9.81 -1.94 0.54
CA ALA A 62 -9.30 -1.33 -0.69
C ALA A 62 -8.22 -2.17 -1.37
N TRP A 63 -7.43 -2.91 -0.58
CA TRP A 63 -6.35 -3.80 -1.05
C TRP A 63 -6.60 -5.25 -0.62
N PRO A 64 -7.69 -5.87 -1.07
CA PRO A 64 -8.00 -7.23 -0.68
C PRO A 64 -6.86 -8.14 -1.15
N THR A 65 -6.36 -8.97 -0.22
CA THR A 65 -5.20 -9.86 -0.45
C THR A 65 -5.38 -10.76 -1.67
N ASP A 66 -6.62 -11.12 -2.00
CA ASP A 66 -6.98 -11.94 -3.16
C ASP A 66 -6.74 -11.24 -4.52
N ASN A 67 -6.72 -9.90 -4.56
CA ASN A 67 -6.50 -9.10 -5.78
C ASN A 67 -5.24 -8.22 -5.71
N CYS A 68 -4.52 -8.26 -4.59
CA CYS A 68 -3.32 -7.47 -4.33
C CYS A 68 -2.24 -8.39 -3.73
N GLY A 69 -1.71 -9.31 -4.54
CA GLY A 69 -0.73 -10.31 -4.09
C GLY A 69 0.63 -9.71 -3.75
N VAL A 70 0.97 -8.55 -4.33
CA VAL A 70 2.23 -7.85 -4.13
C VAL A 70 1.99 -6.35 -4.07
N ILE A 71 2.32 -5.74 -2.93
CA ILE A 71 2.38 -4.28 -2.80
C ILE A 71 3.76 -3.78 -3.25
N VAL A 72 3.77 -2.91 -4.26
CA VAL A 72 5.00 -2.32 -4.81
C VAL A 72 5.52 -1.26 -3.85
N ARG A 73 6.72 -1.45 -3.31
CA ARG A 73 7.31 -0.57 -2.27
C ARG A 73 7.40 0.91 -2.66
N GLU A 74 7.69 1.21 -3.93
CA GLU A 74 7.85 2.61 -4.39
C GLU A 74 6.50 3.32 -4.42
N ASP A 75 5.49 2.67 -5.00
CA ASP A 75 4.12 3.21 -5.08
C ASP A 75 3.47 3.25 -3.69
N TRP A 76 3.77 2.25 -2.85
CA TRP A 76 3.44 2.25 -1.42
C TRP A 76 3.99 3.47 -0.69
N LYS A 77 5.25 3.83 -0.94
CA LYS A 77 5.85 5.02 -0.31
C LYS A 77 5.16 6.31 -0.77
N GLN A 78 4.83 6.41 -2.07
CA GLN A 78 4.09 7.56 -2.58
C GLN A 78 2.69 7.66 -1.96
N CYS A 79 2.04 6.53 -1.73
CA CYS A 79 0.79 6.45 -1.00
C CYS A 79 0.93 7.04 0.42
N LEU A 80 1.92 6.60 1.20
CA LEU A 80 2.18 7.14 2.54
C LEU A 80 2.50 8.64 2.54
N ASP A 81 3.37 9.09 1.63
CA ASP A 81 3.74 10.50 1.50
C ASP A 81 2.50 11.37 1.16
N GLN A 82 1.57 10.85 0.35
CA GLN A 82 0.31 11.53 0.06
C GLN A 82 -0.58 11.63 1.29
N ILE A 83 -0.71 10.56 2.08
CA ILE A 83 -1.50 10.56 3.32
C ILE A 83 -0.94 11.61 4.28
N ASP A 84 0.39 11.63 4.47
CA ASP A 84 1.08 12.54 5.40
C ASP A 84 0.96 14.02 4.99
N THR A 85 0.75 14.30 3.69
CA THR A 85 0.70 15.67 3.16
C THR A 85 -0.72 16.22 2.93
N ILE A 86 -1.77 15.48 3.31
CA ILE A 86 -3.16 15.94 3.14
C ILE A 86 -3.39 17.24 3.90
N ASP A 87 -3.98 18.23 3.25
CA ASP A 87 -4.35 19.50 3.88
C ASP A 87 -5.39 19.32 4.97
N CYS A 88 -5.16 19.95 6.12
CA CYS A 88 -6.02 19.88 7.29
C CYS A 88 -7.42 20.49 7.09
N ASP A 89 -7.64 21.24 6.01
CA ASP A 89 -8.95 21.78 5.64
C ASP A 89 -9.89 20.72 5.01
N SER A 90 -9.38 19.51 4.75
CA SER A 90 -10.02 18.50 3.90
C SER A 90 -10.38 17.20 4.63
N ALA A 91 -10.75 17.26 5.92
CA ALA A 91 -10.99 16.08 6.78
C ALA A 91 -11.81 14.93 6.16
N LEU A 92 -12.98 15.26 5.59
CA LEU A 92 -13.87 14.29 4.95
C LEU A 92 -13.41 13.87 3.55
N GLN A 93 -12.60 14.70 2.89
CA GLN A 93 -12.09 14.42 1.56
C GLN A 93 -10.81 13.59 1.59
N GLY A 94 -10.08 13.53 2.71
CA GLY A 94 -8.84 12.76 2.81
C GLY A 94 -8.99 11.32 2.32
N LEU A 95 -9.86 10.52 2.94
CA LEU A 95 -10.06 9.11 2.54
C LEU A 95 -10.63 8.97 1.13
N GLU A 96 -11.54 9.86 0.73
CA GLU A 96 -12.12 9.89 -0.62
C GLU A 96 -11.14 10.35 -1.71
N LEU A 97 -10.06 11.04 -1.35
CA LEU A 97 -8.97 11.43 -2.25
C LEU A 97 -7.91 10.33 -2.33
N ILE A 98 -7.62 9.68 -1.21
CA ILE A 98 -6.56 8.68 -1.10
C ILE A 98 -6.93 7.37 -1.81
N LEU A 99 -8.13 6.83 -1.54
CA LEU A 99 -8.48 5.44 -1.89
C LEU A 99 -9.00 5.27 -3.33
N PRO A 100 -9.92 6.11 -3.86
CA PRO A 100 -10.39 5.98 -5.23
C PRO A 100 -9.64 6.84 -6.27
N ASN A 101 -8.74 7.76 -5.88
CA ASN A 101 -8.10 8.73 -6.80
C ASN A 101 -6.56 8.68 -6.80
N GLU A 102 -5.99 7.59 -7.31
CA GLU A 102 -4.63 7.57 -7.90
C GLU A 102 -3.41 7.41 -6.98
N ALA A 103 -3.43 7.72 -5.68
CA ALA A 103 -2.22 7.59 -4.84
C ALA A 103 -2.11 6.26 -4.07
N CYS A 104 -3.22 5.86 -3.46
CA CYS A 104 -3.32 4.66 -2.63
C CYS A 104 -4.36 3.68 -3.20
N GLY A 105 -4.78 3.86 -4.45
CA GLY A 105 -5.70 2.95 -5.11
C GLY A 105 -5.03 1.59 -5.40
N ILE A 106 -5.82 0.52 -5.39
CA ILE A 106 -5.35 -0.85 -5.66
C ILE A 106 -4.52 -0.93 -6.96
N GLN A 107 -4.89 -0.19 -8.00
CA GLN A 107 -4.18 -0.20 -9.29
C GLN A 107 -2.80 0.46 -9.27
N GLN A 108 -2.48 1.18 -8.20
CA GLN A 108 -1.22 1.92 -8.04
C GLN A 108 -0.30 1.23 -7.05
N VAL A 109 -0.84 0.79 -5.90
CA VAL A 109 0.00 0.12 -4.89
C VAL A 109 0.17 -1.37 -5.15
N CYS A 110 -0.72 -2.01 -5.92
CA CYS A 110 -0.64 -3.44 -6.21
C CYS A 110 -0.11 -3.70 -7.62
N ASP A 111 0.86 -4.61 -7.73
CA ASP A 111 1.26 -5.16 -9.02
C ASP A 111 0.19 -6.17 -9.47
N ALA A 112 -0.45 -5.92 -10.61
CA ALA A 112 -1.38 -6.86 -11.21
C ALA A 112 -0.55 -7.94 -11.92
N GLU A 113 -0.48 -9.14 -11.32
CA GLU A 113 0.17 -10.30 -11.94
C GLU A 113 -0.31 -10.61 -13.37
#